data_AF-A0A6P0KGV3-F1
#
_entry.id   AF-A0A6P0KGV3-F1
#
_cell.length_a   1.000
_cell.length_b   1.000
_cell.length_c   1.000
_cell.angle_alpha   90.00
_cell.angle_beta   90.00
_cell.angle_gamma   90.00
#
_symmetry.space_group_name_H-M   'P 1'
#
loop_
_entity.id
_entity.type
_entity.pdbx_description
1 polymer ?
#
loop_
_entity_poly.entity_id
_entity_poly.type
_entity_poly.pdbx_seq_one_letter_code
_entity_poly.pdbx_strand_id
1 'polypeptide(L)'
;SQPSYTSQVDSVTGTLLGRRDRDSFIRFTGVVLQADHNAALNILARGKDLEISRFMKKEEVQAVLLRRTARFLKGMELSLTDAVELGWLDPKHSRTRAFKELLTGM
;
A
#
# COMPACT_ATOMS: atom_id res chain seq x y z
N SER A 1 15.79 7.72 -9.47
CA SER A 1 14.76 7.88 -8.43
C SER A 1 14.84 6.71 -7.47
N GLN A 2 14.76 6.95 -6.17
CA GLN A 2 14.55 5.90 -5.18
C GLN A 2 13.09 5.40 -5.31
N PRO A 3 12.83 4.08 -5.30
CA PRO A 3 11.47 3.56 -5.40
C PRO A 3 10.64 4.00 -4.18
N SER A 4 9.57 4.75 -4.45
CA SER A 4 8.70 5.27 -3.38
C SER A 4 7.83 4.17 -2.78
N TYR A 5 7.50 4.33 -1.48
CA TYR A 5 6.62 3.47 -0.69
C TYR A 5 7.09 2.03 -0.42
N THR A 6 8.33 1.65 -0.73
CA THR A 6 8.82 0.27 -0.54
C THR A 6 8.80 -0.20 0.92
N SER A 7 8.94 0.71 1.89
CA SER A 7 8.81 0.39 3.33
C SER A 7 7.37 0.40 3.85
N GLN A 8 6.40 0.83 3.04
CA GLN A 8 4.99 1.02 3.43
C GLN A 8 4.06 -0.01 2.78
N VAL A 9 4.54 -0.76 1.79
CA VAL A 9 3.79 -1.81 1.10
C VAL A 9 3.99 -3.15 1.80
N ASP A 10 2.93 -3.93 1.95
CA ASP A 10 3.02 -5.34 2.32
C ASP A 10 3.52 -6.13 1.10
N SER A 11 4.76 -6.64 1.16
CA SER A 11 5.38 -7.37 0.05
C SER A 11 4.65 -8.66 -0.33
N VAL A 12 3.82 -9.21 0.56
CA VAL A 12 3.05 -10.43 0.29
C VAL A 12 1.82 -10.13 -0.57
N THR A 13 1.17 -8.97 -0.37
CA THR A 13 -0.08 -8.62 -1.06
C THR A 13 0.10 -7.51 -2.10
N GLY A 14 1.20 -6.77 -2.06
CA GLY A 14 1.42 -5.60 -2.90
C GLY A 14 0.52 -4.40 -2.56
N THR A 15 -0.09 -4.40 -1.36
CA THR A 15 -1.04 -3.38 -0.90
C THR A 15 -0.45 -2.46 0.18
N LEU A 16 -1.17 -1.40 0.54
CA LEU A 16 -0.84 -0.52 1.67
C LEU A 16 -1.40 -1.05 3.02
N LEU A 17 -1.76 -2.33 3.09
CA LEU A 17 -2.35 -2.95 4.28
C LEU A 17 -1.26 -3.46 5.23
N GLY A 18 -0.91 -2.63 6.19
CA GLY A 18 0.13 -2.88 7.18
C GLY A 18 0.89 -1.61 7.51
N ARG A 19 1.82 -1.72 8.46
CA ARG A 19 2.64 -0.60 8.88
C ARG A 19 4.04 -1.06 9.27
N ARG A 20 5.03 -0.22 8.96
CA ARG A 20 6.36 -0.36 9.55
C ARG A 20 6.34 0.17 10.99
N ASP A 21 6.87 -0.61 11.91
CA ASP A 21 7.19 -0.23 13.27
C ASP A 21 8.64 -0.67 13.57
N ARG A 22 9.56 0.30 13.58
CA ARG A 22 11.01 0.08 13.74
C ARG A 22 11.56 -0.97 12.77
N ASP A 23 11.97 -2.13 13.28
CA ASP A 23 12.56 -3.24 12.52
C ASP A 23 11.53 -4.25 12.03
N SER A 24 10.26 -4.00 12.33
CA SER A 24 9.13 -4.84 11.99
C SER A 24 8.21 -4.18 10.96
N PHE A 25 7.62 -5.00 10.10
CA PHE A 25 6.46 -4.64 9.30
C PHE A 25 5.29 -5.51 9.75
N ILE A 26 4.30 -4.87 10.38
CA ILE A 26 3.09 -5.52 10.90
C ILE A 26 2.05 -5.51 9.78
N ARG A 27 1.70 -6.69 9.27
CA ARG A 27 0.71 -6.87 8.21
C ARG A 27 -0.70 -6.72 8.80
N PHE A 28 -1.69 -6.49 7.94
CA PHE A 28 -3.10 -6.44 8.36
C PHE A 28 -3.62 -7.76 8.95
N THR A 29 -2.98 -8.88 8.61
CA THR A 29 -3.27 -10.21 9.18
C THR A 29 -2.70 -10.38 10.60
N GLY A 30 -1.96 -9.40 11.11
CA GLY A 30 -1.22 -9.50 12.38
C GLY A 30 0.15 -10.17 12.26
N VAL A 31 0.47 -10.79 11.12
CA VAL A 31 1.79 -11.39 10.86
C VAL A 31 2.86 -10.29 10.80
N VAL A 32 3.99 -10.53 11.46
CA VAL A 32 5.13 -9.60 11.51
C VAL A 32 6.26 -10.09 10.60
N LEU A 33 6.73 -9.21 9.72
CA LEU A 33 7.91 -9.43 8.87
C LEU A 33 9.07 -8.56 9.35
N GLN A 34 10.32 -8.97 9.05
CA GLN A 34 11.45 -8.05 9.19
C GLN A 34 11.30 -6.92 8.15
N ALA A 35 11.40 -5.67 8.60
CA ALA A 35 10.99 -4.52 7.81
C ALA A 35 11.87 -4.27 6.56
N ASP A 36 13.17 -4.58 6.64
CA ASP A 36 14.08 -4.39 5.51
C ASP A 36 13.95 -5.52 4.49
N HIS A 37 13.69 -6.75 4.95
CA HIS A 37 13.32 -7.87 4.10
C HIS A 37 12.05 -7.56 3.32
N ASN A 38 11.00 -7.07 3.98
CA ASN A 38 9.79 -6.59 3.32
C ASN A 38 10.08 -5.49 2.28
N ALA A 39 10.90 -4.51 2.65
CA ALA A 39 11.27 -3.43 1.73
C ALA A 39 12.09 -3.92 0.53
N ALA A 40 13.01 -4.86 0.73
CA ALA A 40 13.81 -5.46 -0.33
C ALA A 40 12.94 -6.24 -1.33
N LEU A 41 11.96 -7.00 -0.84
CA LEU A 41 10.99 -7.69 -1.70
C LEU A 41 10.15 -6.70 -2.51
N ASN A 42 9.73 -5.58 -1.91
CA ASN A 42 9.03 -4.52 -2.64
C ASN A 42 9.90 -3.85 -3.71
N ILE A 43 11.20 -3.66 -3.45
CA ILE A 43 12.15 -3.15 -4.45
C ILE A 43 12.28 -4.14 -5.61
N LEU A 44 12.43 -5.43 -5.31
CA LEU A 44 12.51 -6.49 -6.33
C LEU A 44 11.23 -6.52 -7.18
N ALA A 45 10.06 -6.48 -6.54
CA ALA A 45 8.77 -6.45 -7.22
C ALA A 45 8.60 -5.20 -8.10
N ARG A 46 9.09 -4.04 -7.64
CA ARG A 46 9.03 -2.77 -8.40
C ARG A 46 9.75 -2.88 -9.75
N GLY A 47 10.82 -3.67 -9.86
CA GLY A 47 11.53 -3.87 -11.12
C GLY A 47 10.70 -4.56 -12.21
N LYS A 48 9.62 -5.25 -11.84
CA LYS A 48 8.71 -5.96 -12.75
C LYS A 48 7.31 -5.34 -12.80
N ASP A 49 7.12 -4.19 -12.15
CA ASP A 49 5.82 -3.55 -12.02
C ASP A 49 5.43 -2.80 -13.31
N LEU A 50 4.30 -3.20 -13.91
CA LEU A 50 3.80 -2.61 -15.15
C LEU A 50 2.96 -1.34 -14.91
N GLU A 51 2.44 -1.13 -13.70
CA GLU A 51 1.63 0.06 -13.37
C GLU A 51 2.46 1.15 -12.71
N ILE A 52 3.64 0.83 -12.15
CA ILE A 52 4.50 1.79 -11.47
C ILE A 52 5.86 1.86 -12.15
N SER A 53 6.06 2.89 -12.98
CA SER A 53 7.30 3.11 -13.68
C SER A 53 8.35 3.82 -12.81
N ARG A 54 9.62 3.72 -13.20
CA ARG A 54 10.76 4.35 -12.51
C ARG A 54 10.61 5.86 -12.33
N PHE A 55 9.93 6.54 -13.24
CA PHE A 55 9.86 8.01 -13.27
C PHE A 55 8.57 8.59 -12.69
N MET A 56 7.64 7.74 -12.23
CA MET A 56 6.42 8.22 -11.59
C MET A 56 6.71 9.01 -10.32
N LYS A 57 5.96 10.09 -10.13
CA LYS A 57 5.97 10.90 -8.92
C LYS A 57 5.33 10.12 -7.76
N LYS A 58 5.66 10.53 -6.54
CA LYS A 58 5.17 9.88 -5.32
C LYS A 58 3.64 9.82 -5.27
N GLU A 59 2.96 10.85 -5.74
CA GLU A 59 1.49 10.96 -5.74
C GLU A 59 0.86 9.96 -6.72
N GLU A 60 1.48 9.76 -7.89
CA GLU A 60 1.04 8.79 -8.89
C GLU A 60 1.24 7.36 -8.38
N VAL A 61 2.41 7.08 -7.77
CA VAL A 61 2.70 5.80 -7.10
C VAL A 61 1.65 5.53 -6.01
N GLN A 62 1.32 6.53 -5.20
CA GLN A 62 0.32 6.40 -4.14
C GLN A 62 -1.06 6.07 -4.72
N ALA A 63 -1.47 6.73 -5.80
CA ALA A 63 -2.76 6.47 -6.45
C ALA A 63 -2.85 5.02 -6.96
N VAL A 64 -1.80 4.50 -7.60
CA VAL A 64 -1.76 3.10 -8.05
C VAL A 64 -1.84 2.13 -6.88
N LEU A 65 -1.07 2.37 -5.81
CA LEU A 65 -1.09 1.52 -4.62
C LEU A 65 -2.46 1.55 -3.90
N LEU A 66 -3.14 2.70 -3.86
CA LEU A 66 -4.50 2.81 -3.34
C LEU A 66 -5.50 2.03 -4.19
N ARG A 67 -5.41 2.09 -5.52
CA ARG A 67 -6.25 1.28 -6.43
C ARG A 67 -6.05 -0.22 -6.22
N ARG A 68 -4.80 -0.67 -6.06
CA ARG A 68 -4.49 -2.07 -5.74
C ARG A 68 -5.09 -2.49 -4.40
N THR A 69 -4.92 -1.64 -3.39
CA THR A 69 -5.46 -1.86 -2.05
C THR A 69 -6.99 -1.95 -2.08
N ALA A 70 -7.67 -1.04 -2.79
CA ALA A 70 -9.12 -1.07 -2.96
C ALA A 70 -9.60 -2.35 -3.68
N ARG A 71 -8.92 -2.78 -4.74
CA ARG A 71 -9.24 -4.05 -5.43
C ARG A 71 -9.10 -5.26 -4.52
N PHE A 72 -8.03 -5.29 -3.72
CA PHE A 72 -7.79 -6.37 -2.75
C PHE A 72 -8.89 -6.42 -1.68
N LEU A 73 -9.21 -5.28 -1.06
CA LEU A 73 -10.26 -5.16 -0.06
C LEU A 73 -11.65 -5.51 -0.61
N LYS A 74 -11.95 -5.17 -1.87
CA LYS A 74 -13.21 -5.57 -2.51
C LYS A 74 -13.38 -7.09 -2.57
N GLY A 75 -12.29 -7.84 -2.72
CA GLY A 75 -12.31 -9.31 -2.64
C GLY A 75 -12.60 -9.86 -1.23
N MET A 76 -12.52 -8.99 -0.21
CA MET A 76 -12.87 -9.27 1.18
C MET A 76 -14.19 -8.61 1.60
N GLU A 77 -14.94 -8.03 0.66
CA GLU A 77 -16.17 -7.25 0.93
C GLU A 77 -15.95 -6.02 1.83
N LEU A 78 -14.75 -5.42 1.76
CA LEU A 78 -14.36 -4.24 2.52
C LEU A 78 -14.02 -3.05 1.61
N SER A 79 -14.15 -1.85 2.16
CA SER A 79 -13.75 -0.57 1.56
C SER A 79 -12.43 -0.06 2.13
N LEU A 80 -11.88 0.97 1.48
CA LEU A 80 -10.72 1.69 2.02
C LEU A 80 -11.01 2.35 3.37
N THR A 81 -12.27 2.77 3.61
CA THR A 81 -12.68 3.35 4.90
C THR A 81 -12.63 2.31 6.00
N ASP A 82 -13.15 1.10 5.74
CA ASP A 82 -13.10 -0.01 6.70
C ASP A 82 -11.65 -0.34 7.07
N ALA A 83 -10.74 -0.36 6.09
CA ALA A 83 -9.31 -0.60 6.35
C ALA A 83 -8.66 0.50 7.22
N VAL A 84 -9.12 1.75 7.15
CA VAL A 84 -8.67 2.83 8.03
C VAL A 84 -9.23 2.63 9.45
N GLU A 85 -10.52 2.30 9.58
CA GLU A 85 -11.18 2.05 10.87
C GLU A 85 -10.59 0.85 11.61
N LEU A 86 -10.24 -0.20 10.88
CA LEU A 86 -9.57 -1.40 11.39
C LEU A 86 -8.08 -1.18 11.71
N GLY A 87 -7.52 0.00 11.39
CA GLY A 87 -6.10 0.33 11.61
C GLY A 87 -5.14 -0.41 10.70
N TRP A 88 -5.62 -0.94 9.58
CA TRP A 88 -4.83 -1.67 8.58
C TRP A 88 -4.18 -0.73 7.57
N LEU A 89 -4.84 0.40 7.27
CA LEU A 89 -4.35 1.44 6.37
C LEU A 89 -4.05 2.71 7.15
N ASP A 90 -2.86 3.28 6.94
CA ASP A 90 -2.45 4.53 7.60
C ASP A 90 -3.42 5.69 7.26
N PRO A 91 -4.04 6.35 8.26
CA PRO A 91 -5.03 7.41 8.05
C PRO A 91 -4.51 8.61 7.25
N LYS A 92 -3.20 8.78 7.06
CA LYS A 92 -2.68 9.83 6.17
C LYS A 92 -3.17 9.67 4.73
N HIS A 93 -3.48 8.44 4.31
CA HIS A 93 -3.95 8.16 2.96
C HIS A 93 -5.38 8.62 2.70
N SER A 94 -6.22 8.68 3.74
CA SER A 94 -7.64 9.07 3.59
C SER A 94 -7.83 10.53 3.15
N ARG A 95 -6.82 11.36 3.36
CA ARG A 95 -6.84 12.78 3.00
C ARG A 95 -6.51 13.04 1.53
N THR A 96 -6.05 12.03 0.81
CA THR A 96 -5.55 12.16 -0.56
C THR A 96 -6.69 12.20 -1.57
N ARG A 97 -6.48 12.89 -2.69
CA ARG A 97 -7.47 12.96 -3.78
C ARG A 97 -7.82 11.58 -4.32
N ALA A 98 -6.80 10.75 -4.58
CA ALA A 98 -6.97 9.40 -5.09
C ALA A 98 -7.82 8.50 -4.16
N PHE A 99 -7.67 8.64 -2.85
CA PHE A 99 -8.50 7.90 -1.89
C PHE A 99 -9.97 8.30 -2.00
N LYS A 100 -10.26 9.60 -2.07
CA LYS A 100 -11.63 10.12 -2.17
C LYS A 100 -12.31 9.69 -3.48
N GLU A 101 -11.60 9.80 -4.60
CA GLU A 101 -12.06 9.36 -5.93
C GLU A 101 -12.48 7.88 -5.91
N LEU A 102 -11.64 7.02 -5.31
CA LEU A 102 -11.92 5.58 -5.18
C LEU A 102 -13.14 5.24 -4.31
N LEU A 103 -13.47 6.07 -3.32
CA LEU A 103 -14.68 5.86 -2.52
C LEU A 103 -15.95 6.27 -3.27
N THR A 104 -15.86 7.30 -4.10
CA THR A 104 -17.01 7.80 -4.88
C THR A 104 -17.24 7.01 -6.18
N GLY A 105 -16.34 6.08 -6.53
CA GLY A 105 -16.38 5.37 -7.81
C GLY A 105 -16.10 6.26 -9.01
N MET A 106 -15.44 7.41 -8.79
CA MET A 106 -15.09 8.42 -9.80
C MET A 106 -13.61 8.34 -10.16
#